data_AF-A0A7S3QQ18-F1
#
_entry.id   AF-A0A7S3QQ18-F1
#
_cell.length_a   1.000
_cell.length_b   1.000
_cell.length_c   1.000
_cell.angle_alpha   90.00
_cell.angle_beta   90.00
_cell.angle_gamma   90.00
#
_symmetry.space_group_name_H-M   'P 1'
#
loop_
_entity.id
_entity.type
_entity.pdbx_description
1 polymer ?
#
loop_
_entity_poly.entity_id
_entity_poly.type
_entity_poly.pdbx_seq_one_letter_code
_entity_poly.pdbx_strand_id
1 'polypeptide(L)'
;MDGFDDDLLQRVFHDWAAAEPPGSGGALGKRKHVPADGENECQLTDVHKRWRMRQKLKAKDLADELQAKQMMHDALQAENMVLLRKVKVLESVLTMRENKLRQLSLEKAQQQQQQQQQQGESETQGQSPLQPESCPVHQPIMQPHRIAQHQLGKQQQEQQFSLAGGEQALLPDPPAYGKELSLQNIPPVAMWDQRWMRRMKQVTPTEWRRLWLEFMRESSMFALGAEAHGYGSVAYDQLTQVVQTYFGILDQITLMTPAVYYDSLYVNIATGCPEIPPVRHWEAVAKAVAQVADAPPSRPCPAIFEEDETQKDAREVPHKQKVQECLAALELFDDRMSSVLQERAQLATSIQSYLHQDRHSTPKHAAAGDSLMAGVPLANWAAMLAANVDAEQNAHNCMSDYLCARVLSPLQLVRAVAASYPFIPDVTAIVRSVKNW
;
A
#
# COMPACT_ATOMS: atom_id res chain seq x y z
N MET A 1 17.38 9.07 28.63
CA MET A 1 18.59 8.36 29.07
C MET A 1 19.74 9.28 28.71
N ASP A 2 20.04 10.21 29.60
CA ASP A 2 21.10 11.21 29.40
C ASP A 2 22.31 10.78 30.22
N GLY A 3 23.42 10.57 29.53
CA GLY A 3 24.66 10.07 30.11
C GLY A 3 25.55 9.41 29.08
N PHE A 4 25.80 10.11 27.96
CA PHE A 4 26.92 9.77 27.09
C PHE A 4 28.07 10.71 27.46
N ASP A 5 29.09 10.15 28.09
CA ASP A 5 30.19 10.88 28.72
C ASP A 5 31.26 11.20 27.67
N ASP A 6 31.24 12.43 27.14
CA ASP A 6 32.16 12.92 26.12
C ASP A 6 33.64 12.84 26.56
N ASP A 7 33.91 12.81 27.87
CA ASP A 7 35.26 12.62 28.43
C ASP A 7 35.83 11.23 28.14
N LEU A 8 34.97 10.22 27.98
CA LEU A 8 35.41 8.85 27.67
C LEU A 8 35.89 8.75 26.22
N LEU A 9 35.23 9.46 25.29
CA LEU A 9 35.63 9.51 23.88
C LEU A 9 36.94 10.30 23.69
N GLN A 10 37.12 11.40 24.43
CA GLN A 10 38.38 12.15 24.37
C GLN A 10 39.57 11.36 24.93
N ARG A 11 39.37 10.58 26.01
CA ARG A 11 40.42 9.71 26.56
C ARG A 11 40.82 8.59 25.60
N VAL A 12 39.86 7.93 24.96
CA VAL A 12 40.16 6.86 23.98
C VAL A 12 40.93 7.42 22.77
N PHE A 13 40.61 8.63 22.32
CA PHE A 13 41.37 9.28 21.25
C PHE A 13 42.79 9.69 21.65
N HIS A 14 42.99 10.13 22.90
CA HIS A 14 44.32 10.48 23.40
C HIS A 14 45.22 9.27 23.61
N ASP A 15 44.68 8.17 24.15
CA ASP A 15 45.43 6.93 24.37
C ASP A 15 45.80 6.23 23.05
N TRP A 16 44.94 6.34 22.03
CA TRP A 16 45.23 5.79 20.70
C TRP A 16 46.31 6.59 19.96
N ALA A 17 46.40 7.90 20.18
CA ALA A 17 47.45 8.74 19.60
C ALA A 17 48.82 8.57 20.29
N ALA A 18 48.83 8.12 21.55
CA ALA A 18 50.04 7.90 22.35
C ALA A 18 50.64 6.49 22.19
N ALA A 19 49.94 5.57 21.53
CA ALA A 19 50.47 4.24 21.24
C ALA A 19 51.53 4.30 20.12
N GLU A 20 52.79 4.48 20.51
CA GLU A 20 53.93 4.33 19.60
C GLU A 20 53.94 2.93 18.98
N PRO A 21 54.25 2.80 17.67
CA PRO A 21 54.29 1.50 17.01
C PRO A 21 55.35 0.60 17.66
N PRO A 22 55.06 -0.71 17.86
CA PRO A 22 55.99 -1.62 18.50
C PRO A 22 57.30 -1.71 17.72
N GLY A 23 58.39 -1.42 18.45
CA GLY A 23 59.73 -1.23 17.91
C GLY A 23 60.26 -2.41 17.09
N SER A 24 60.96 -2.05 16.01
CA SER A 24 61.83 -2.95 15.26
C SER A 24 63.05 -3.32 16.11
N GLY A 25 62.93 -4.42 16.88
CA GLY A 25 64.05 -5.09 17.52
C GLY A 25 65.05 -5.59 16.47
N GLY A 26 66.32 -5.24 16.67
CA GLY A 26 67.37 -5.34 15.66
C GLY A 26 67.90 -6.74 15.33
N ALA A 27 68.56 -6.81 14.18
CA ALA A 27 69.58 -7.80 13.88
C ALA A 27 70.77 -7.08 13.22
N LEU A 28 71.90 -7.05 13.93
CA LEU A 28 73.19 -6.54 13.46
C LEU A 28 73.64 -7.34 12.22
N GLY A 29 73.59 -6.69 11.06
CA GLY A 29 74.25 -7.15 9.84
C GLY A 29 74.97 -5.99 9.19
N LYS A 30 76.31 -5.98 9.29
CA LYS A 30 77.20 -4.99 8.64
C LYS A 30 76.93 -4.95 7.14
N ARG A 31 76.08 -4.03 6.67
CA ARG A 31 75.90 -3.72 5.24
C ARG A 31 76.67 -2.46 4.90
N LYS A 32 77.45 -2.59 3.83
CA LYS A 32 78.23 -1.55 3.16
C LYS A 32 77.39 -0.29 2.98
N HIS A 33 78.03 0.85 3.26
CA HIS A 33 77.59 2.19 2.93
C HIS A 33 77.17 2.25 1.45
N VAL A 34 75.87 2.36 1.20
CA VAL A 34 75.29 2.80 -0.06
C VAL A 34 74.90 4.27 0.15
N PRO A 35 75.16 5.18 -0.79
CA PRO A 35 74.82 6.60 -0.61
C PRO A 35 73.31 6.77 -0.47
N ALA A 36 72.93 7.67 0.42
CA ALA A 36 71.54 8.01 0.71
C ALA A 36 70.94 8.80 -0.46
N ASP A 37 70.24 8.10 -1.35
CA ASP A 37 69.21 8.72 -2.18
C ASP A 37 67.96 8.90 -1.30
N GLY A 38 67.66 10.16 -0.97
CA GLY A 38 66.61 10.59 -0.04
C GLY A 38 65.17 10.38 -0.50
N GLU A 39 64.89 9.35 -1.30
CA GLU A 39 63.58 9.13 -1.92
C GLU A 39 62.69 8.12 -1.18
N ASN A 40 63.26 7.29 -0.29
CA ASN A 40 62.51 6.21 0.37
C ASN A 40 61.73 6.62 1.63
N GLU A 41 62.05 7.75 2.26
CA GLU A 41 61.36 8.20 3.49
C GLU A 41 59.96 8.79 3.19
N CYS A 42 59.76 9.31 1.96
CA CYS A 42 58.49 9.88 1.53
C CYS A 42 57.39 8.80 1.40
N GLN A 43 57.73 7.59 0.95
CA GLN A 43 56.75 6.53 0.64
C GLN A 43 56.06 5.95 1.88
N LEU A 44 56.75 5.86 3.02
CA LEU A 44 56.16 5.32 4.25
C LEU A 44 55.06 6.23 4.82
N THR A 45 55.23 7.56 4.67
CA THR A 45 54.26 8.54 5.16
C THR A 45 52.96 8.52 4.36
N ASP A 46 53.02 8.21 3.06
CA ASP A 46 51.86 8.17 2.18
C ASP A 46 50.99 6.93 2.41
N VAL A 47 51.60 5.77 2.67
CA VAL A 47 50.85 4.56 3.04
C VAL A 47 50.05 4.79 4.33
N HIS A 48 50.67 5.44 5.31
CA HIS A 48 50.05 5.72 6.60
C HIS A 48 48.90 6.75 6.48
N LYS A 49 49.07 7.81 5.68
CA LYS A 49 48.01 8.78 5.36
C LYS A 49 46.81 8.11 4.66
N ARG A 50 47.06 7.25 3.65
CA ARG A 50 45.99 6.51 2.95
C ARG A 50 45.23 5.58 3.89
N TRP A 51 45.93 4.91 4.81
CA TRP A 51 45.29 4.07 5.81
C TRP A 51 44.39 4.88 6.76
N ARG A 52 44.86 6.02 7.29
CA ARG A 52 44.05 6.90 8.14
C ARG A 52 42.82 7.45 7.40
N MET A 53 42.97 7.84 6.13
CA MET A 53 41.83 8.29 5.32
C MET A 53 40.78 7.19 5.15
N ARG A 54 41.19 5.94 4.90
CA ARG A 54 40.25 4.79 4.83
C ARG A 54 39.53 4.54 6.15
N GLN A 55 40.23 4.63 7.29
CA GLN A 55 39.59 4.48 8.60
C GLN A 55 38.60 5.61 8.88
N LYS A 56 38.96 6.86 8.54
CA LYS A 56 38.07 8.02 8.69
C LYS A 56 36.82 7.89 7.83
N LEU A 57 36.97 7.42 6.58
CA LEU A 57 35.84 7.16 5.69
C LEU A 57 34.94 6.06 6.24
N LYS A 58 35.53 4.93 6.65
CA LYS A 58 34.78 3.81 7.25
C LYS A 58 34.04 4.22 8.53
N ALA A 59 34.65 5.04 9.39
CA ALA A 59 34.01 5.55 10.59
C ALA A 59 32.82 6.47 10.25
N LYS A 60 32.96 7.30 9.21
CA LYS A 60 31.86 8.13 8.71
C LYS A 60 30.73 7.27 8.14
N ASP A 61 31.04 6.30 7.29
CA ASP A 61 30.03 5.41 6.69
C ASP A 61 29.25 4.65 7.77
N LEU A 62 29.91 4.16 8.82
CA LEU A 62 29.26 3.51 9.96
C LEU A 62 28.39 4.47 10.78
N ALA A 63 28.81 5.73 10.94
CA ALA A 63 28.01 6.75 11.62
C ALA A 63 26.74 7.09 10.82
N ASP A 64 26.86 7.24 9.50
CA ASP A 64 25.74 7.47 8.59
C ASP A 64 24.78 6.26 8.59
N GLU A 65 25.30 5.02 8.60
CA GLU A 65 24.49 3.80 8.71
C GLU A 65 23.75 3.71 10.07
N LEU A 66 24.43 4.04 11.17
CA LEU A 66 23.81 4.05 12.50
C LEU A 66 22.69 5.08 12.57
N GLN A 67 22.90 6.28 12.02
CA GLN A 67 21.90 7.33 11.96
C GLN A 67 20.68 6.89 11.11
N ALA A 68 20.92 6.28 9.95
CA ALA A 68 19.84 5.76 9.10
C ALA A 68 19.01 4.68 9.82
N LYS A 69 19.68 3.75 10.53
CA LYS A 69 19.01 2.72 11.33
C LYS A 69 18.23 3.32 12.50
N GLN A 70 18.74 4.35 13.15
CA GLN A 70 18.01 5.05 14.22
C GLN A 70 16.73 5.71 13.68
N MET A 71 16.82 6.42 12.55
CA MET A 71 15.64 7.01 11.91
C MET A 71 14.59 5.96 11.53
N MET A 72 15.03 4.80 11.03
CA MET A 72 14.13 3.69 10.70
C MET A 72 13.47 3.10 11.96
N HIS A 73 14.21 2.93 13.05
CA HIS A 73 13.67 2.46 14.32
C HIS A 73 12.60 3.42 14.86
N ASP A 74 12.86 4.73 14.81
CA ASP A 74 11.91 5.75 15.29
C ASP A 74 10.63 5.78 14.43
N ALA A 75 10.77 5.58 13.11
CA ALA A 75 9.63 5.45 12.20
C ALA A 75 8.78 4.20 12.53
N LEU A 76 9.42 3.05 12.76
CA LEU A 76 8.73 1.81 13.14
C LEU A 76 8.06 1.92 14.52
N GLN A 77 8.68 2.62 15.48
CA GLN A 77 8.05 2.89 16.77
C GLN A 77 6.79 3.77 16.61
N ALA A 78 6.86 4.80 15.78
CA ALA A 78 5.70 5.64 15.50
C ALA A 78 4.55 4.85 14.86
N GLU A 79 4.86 3.97 13.91
CA GLU A 79 3.87 3.09 13.28
C GLU A 79 3.25 2.10 14.28
N ASN A 80 4.07 1.45 15.11
CA ASN A 80 3.59 0.53 16.16
C ASN A 80 2.61 1.25 17.10
N MET A 81 2.90 2.49 17.49
CA MET A 81 1.99 3.30 18.30
C MET A 81 0.66 3.60 17.60
N VAL A 82 0.66 3.83 16.28
CA VAL A 82 -0.58 3.98 15.50
C VAL A 82 -1.38 2.69 15.45
N LEU A 83 -0.72 1.55 15.25
CA LEU A 83 -1.37 0.24 15.23
C LEU A 83 -2.00 -0.10 16.59
N LEU A 84 -1.31 0.15 17.69
CA LEU A 84 -1.85 -0.03 19.05
C LEU A 84 -3.10 0.82 19.29
N ARG A 85 -3.15 2.06 18.75
CA ARG A 85 -4.37 2.90 18.82
C ARG A 85 -5.51 2.31 17.99
N LYS A 86 -5.23 1.83 16.78
CA LYS A 86 -6.24 1.18 15.94
C LYS A 86 -6.82 -0.07 16.60
N VAL A 87 -5.98 -0.90 17.22
CA VAL A 87 -6.41 -2.07 17.99
C VAL A 87 -7.37 -1.66 19.11
N LYS A 88 -7.02 -0.63 19.92
CA LYS A 88 -7.91 -0.13 20.97
C LYS A 88 -9.27 0.37 20.46
N VAL A 89 -9.31 1.03 19.30
CA VAL A 89 -10.57 1.47 18.68
C VAL A 89 -11.42 0.26 18.26
N LEU A 90 -10.79 -0.75 17.64
CA LEU A 90 -11.48 -1.97 17.24
C LEU A 90 -12.02 -2.75 18.45
N GLU A 91 -11.27 -2.84 19.55
CA GLU A 91 -11.72 -3.44 20.81
C GLU A 91 -12.96 -2.72 21.38
N SER A 92 -12.98 -1.39 21.33
CA SER A 92 -14.13 -0.58 21.75
C SER A 92 -15.37 -0.84 20.85
N VAL A 93 -15.18 -0.86 19.53
CA VAL A 93 -16.26 -1.14 18.57
C VAL A 93 -16.82 -2.55 18.75
N LEU A 94 -15.97 -3.55 18.98
CA LEU A 94 -16.40 -4.91 19.29
C LEU A 94 -17.24 -4.95 20.56
N THR A 95 -16.80 -4.28 21.63
CA THR A 95 -17.54 -4.19 22.90
C THR A 95 -18.92 -3.54 22.69
N MET A 96 -19.00 -2.45 21.92
CA MET A 96 -20.28 -1.80 21.59
C MET A 96 -21.21 -2.73 20.80
N ARG A 97 -20.67 -3.48 19.83
CA ARG A 97 -21.43 -4.44 19.04
C ARG A 97 -21.96 -5.58 19.91
N GLU A 98 -21.15 -6.13 20.81
CA GLU A 98 -21.56 -7.16 21.76
C GLU A 98 -22.68 -6.67 22.69
N ASN A 99 -22.56 -5.44 23.19
CA ASN A 99 -23.61 -4.81 24.00
C ASN A 99 -24.92 -4.65 23.22
N LYS A 100 -24.84 -4.22 21.94
CA LYS A 100 -26.03 -4.09 21.09
C LYS A 100 -26.69 -5.45 20.81
N LEU A 101 -25.89 -6.49 20.57
CA LEU A 101 -26.40 -7.86 20.41
C LEU A 101 -27.08 -8.38 21.68
N ARG A 102 -26.51 -8.12 22.87
CA ARG A 102 -27.16 -8.46 24.15
C ARG A 102 -28.49 -7.72 24.31
N GLN A 103 -28.54 -6.43 23.96
CA GLN A 103 -29.78 -5.66 24.02
C GLN A 103 -30.86 -6.25 23.11
N LEU A 104 -30.53 -6.54 21.85
CA LEU A 104 -31.46 -7.16 20.90
C LEU A 104 -31.93 -8.55 21.37
N SER A 105 -31.04 -9.33 22.01
CA SER A 105 -31.40 -10.62 22.60
C SER A 105 -32.39 -10.47 23.76
N LEU A 106 -32.23 -9.45 24.60
CA LEU A 106 -33.15 -9.14 25.70
C LEU A 106 -34.51 -8.66 25.16
N GLU A 107 -34.52 -7.78 24.17
CA GLU A 107 -35.74 -7.30 23.51
C GLU A 107 -36.53 -8.47 22.89
N LYS A 108 -35.83 -9.39 22.22
CA LYS A 108 -36.45 -10.60 21.65
C LYS A 108 -37.05 -11.52 22.72
N ALA A 109 -36.34 -11.71 23.84
CA ALA A 109 -36.84 -12.52 24.96
C ALA A 109 -38.09 -11.88 25.60
N GLN A 110 -38.13 -10.56 25.75
CA GLN A 110 -39.30 -9.83 26.24
C GLN A 110 -40.49 -9.95 25.30
N GLN A 111 -40.28 -9.83 23.99
CA GLN A 111 -41.33 -10.04 22.98
C GLN A 111 -41.92 -11.45 23.05
N GLN A 112 -41.08 -12.48 23.23
CA GLN A 112 -41.55 -13.86 23.38
C GLN A 112 -42.40 -14.05 24.65
N GLN A 113 -42.01 -13.43 25.78
CA GLN A 113 -42.82 -13.47 27.00
C GLN A 113 -44.18 -12.78 26.83
N GLN A 114 -44.24 -11.65 26.13
CA GLN A 114 -45.50 -10.96 25.85
C GLN A 114 -46.43 -11.81 24.97
N GLN A 115 -45.88 -12.50 23.96
CA GLN A 115 -46.66 -13.42 23.13
C GLN A 115 -47.22 -14.60 23.93
N GLN A 116 -46.45 -15.17 24.86
CA GLN A 116 -46.93 -16.25 25.73
C GLN A 116 -48.05 -15.78 26.67
N GLN A 117 -47.98 -14.55 27.19
CA GLN A 117 -49.05 -13.98 28.03
C GLN A 117 -50.35 -13.77 27.24
N GLN A 118 -50.26 -13.27 26.01
CA GLN A 118 -51.45 -13.08 25.14
C GLN A 118 -52.10 -14.41 24.74
N GLN A 119 -51.30 -15.48 24.54
CA GLN A 119 -51.84 -16.81 24.26
C GLN A 119 -52.53 -17.43 25.48
N GLY A 120 -52.00 -17.25 26.69
CA GLY A 120 -52.62 -17.76 27.92
C GLY A 120 -53.95 -17.07 28.30
N GLU A 121 -54.10 -15.77 28.04
CA GLU A 121 -55.37 -15.06 28.27
C GLU A 121 -56.48 -15.50 27.30
N SER A 122 -56.11 -15.88 26.08
CA SER A 122 -57.07 -16.32 25.05
C SER A 122 -57.67 -17.70 25.34
N GLU A 123 -56.95 -18.59 26.04
CA GLU A 123 -57.47 -19.91 26.43
C GLU A 123 -58.42 -19.88 27.64
N THR A 124 -58.44 -18.78 28.41
CA THR A 124 -59.23 -18.70 29.66
C THR A 124 -60.66 -18.17 29.44
N GLN A 125 -61.00 -17.62 28.26
CA GLN A 125 -62.36 -17.14 27.95
C GLN A 125 -63.27 -18.16 27.22
N GLY A 126 -62.82 -19.41 27.06
CA GLY A 126 -63.53 -20.46 26.32
C GLY A 126 -64.36 -21.47 27.13
N GLN A 127 -64.47 -21.34 28.47
CA GLN A 127 -65.32 -22.22 29.28
C GLN A 127 -66.56 -21.49 29.79
N SER A 128 -67.68 -21.71 29.10
CA SER A 128 -69.02 -21.41 29.62
C SER A 128 -69.30 -22.22 30.89
N PRO A 129 -69.76 -21.59 31.98
CA PRO A 129 -70.20 -22.30 33.16
C PRO A 129 -71.60 -22.87 32.96
N LEU A 130 -71.71 -24.19 32.92
CA LEU A 130 -72.96 -24.87 33.26
C LEU A 130 -73.21 -24.74 34.77
N GLN A 131 -74.49 -24.60 35.10
CA GLN A 131 -75.09 -24.21 36.37
C GLN A 131 -74.69 -25.05 37.61
N PRO A 132 -74.97 -24.51 38.83
CA PRO A 132 -74.50 -25.09 40.10
C PRO A 132 -75.51 -26.05 40.75
N GLU A 133 -75.02 -27.15 41.33
CA GLU A 133 -75.67 -27.80 42.48
C GLU A 133 -74.78 -27.66 43.73
N SER A 134 -75.31 -26.89 44.69
CA SER A 134 -75.17 -26.91 46.15
C SER A 134 -73.94 -27.52 46.86
N CYS A 135 -73.22 -26.62 47.57
CA CYS A 135 -72.74 -26.67 48.98
C CYS A 135 -71.74 -27.76 49.46
N PRO A 136 -71.01 -27.53 50.59
CA PRO A 136 -70.35 -26.32 51.09
C PRO A 136 -68.88 -26.58 51.57
N VAL A 137 -68.23 -25.54 52.13
CA VAL A 137 -67.15 -25.58 53.16
C VAL A 137 -65.67 -25.34 52.73
N HIS A 138 -65.11 -24.33 53.40
CA HIS A 138 -63.70 -24.02 53.77
C HIS A 138 -62.75 -23.23 52.83
N GLN A 139 -62.40 -22.05 53.38
CA GLN A 139 -61.24 -21.14 53.30
C GLN A 139 -59.86 -21.77 52.96
N PRO A 140 -58.76 -20.97 52.98
CA PRO A 140 -58.40 -19.78 52.19
C PRO A 140 -57.04 -20.04 51.48
N ILE A 141 -56.44 -19.13 50.70
CA ILE A 141 -54.96 -18.93 50.61
C ILE A 141 -54.59 -17.85 49.56
N MET A 142 -53.95 -16.80 50.09
CA MET A 142 -52.90 -15.90 49.56
C MET A 142 -52.94 -15.41 48.10
N GLN A 143 -53.19 -14.11 47.97
CA GLN A 143 -52.73 -13.28 46.85
C GLN A 143 -51.21 -13.05 46.91
N PRO A 144 -50.49 -12.98 45.77
CA PRO A 144 -49.24 -12.24 45.68
C PRO A 144 -49.46 -10.88 45.00
N HIS A 145 -49.20 -9.82 45.76
CA HIS A 145 -48.95 -8.49 45.21
C HIS A 145 -47.68 -8.49 44.34
N ARG A 146 -47.82 -8.16 43.05
CA ARG A 146 -46.71 -7.64 42.22
C ARG A 146 -47.05 -6.22 41.78
N ILE A 147 -46.64 -5.26 42.61
CA ILE A 147 -46.46 -3.86 42.21
C ILE A 147 -44.98 -3.54 42.45
N ALA A 148 -44.41 -2.74 41.54
CA ALA A 148 -43.10 -2.06 41.59
C ALA A 148 -41.89 -2.85 41.06
N GLN A 149 -41.62 -2.74 39.75
CA GLN A 149 -40.26 -2.94 39.23
C GLN A 149 -39.89 -2.17 37.95
N HIS A 150 -40.64 -1.13 37.57
CA HIS A 150 -40.43 -0.43 36.27
C HIS A 150 -39.88 1.00 36.35
N GLN A 151 -39.30 1.43 37.49
CA GLN A 151 -38.72 2.79 37.61
C GLN A 151 -37.21 2.85 37.93
N LEU A 152 -36.53 1.73 38.21
CA LEU A 152 -35.09 1.77 38.54
C LEU A 152 -34.14 1.80 37.34
N GLY A 153 -34.64 1.54 36.12
CA GLY A 153 -33.80 1.37 34.92
C GLY A 153 -33.45 2.66 34.14
N LYS A 154 -34.17 3.77 34.37
CA LYS A 154 -33.92 5.01 33.60
C LYS A 154 -32.89 5.94 34.23
N GLN A 155 -32.62 5.83 35.53
CA GLN A 155 -31.70 6.74 36.23
C GLN A 155 -30.22 6.35 36.13
N GLN A 156 -29.89 5.09 35.81
CA GLN A 156 -28.50 4.65 35.61
C GLN A 156 -27.95 4.95 34.21
N GLN A 157 -28.80 5.23 33.22
CA GLN A 157 -28.36 5.46 31.84
C GLN A 157 -27.89 6.91 31.60
N GLU A 158 -28.39 7.88 32.37
CA GLU A 158 -27.96 9.29 32.26
C GLU A 158 -26.67 9.61 33.05
N GLN A 159 -26.28 8.80 34.05
CA GLN A 159 -25.04 9.03 34.79
C GLN A 159 -23.77 8.49 34.09
N GLN A 160 -23.90 7.61 33.08
CA GLN A 160 -22.73 7.07 32.37
C GLN A 160 -22.25 7.91 31.17
N PHE A 161 -23.05 8.87 30.68
CA PHE A 161 -22.66 9.71 29.54
C PHE A 161 -21.91 11.00 29.89
N SER A 162 -21.73 11.31 31.18
CA SER A 162 -21.15 12.58 31.63
C SER A 162 -19.65 12.55 32.00
N LEU A 163 -18.94 11.41 31.81
CA LEU A 163 -17.56 11.22 32.28
C LEU A 163 -16.47 11.07 31.19
N ALA A 164 -16.80 11.32 29.92
CA ALA A 164 -15.82 11.22 28.82
C ALA A 164 -15.20 12.56 28.38
N GLY A 165 -15.09 13.52 29.31
CA GLY A 165 -14.35 14.77 29.10
C GLY A 165 -12.86 14.61 29.45
N GLY A 166 -12.15 13.75 28.73
CA GLY A 166 -10.70 13.64 28.85
C GLY A 166 -10.02 14.61 27.90
N GLU A 167 -9.29 15.59 28.45
CA GLU A 167 -8.44 16.52 27.71
C GLU A 167 -7.62 15.80 26.64
N GLN A 168 -7.98 16.06 25.37
CA GLN A 168 -7.14 15.75 24.22
C GLN A 168 -5.88 16.59 24.32
N ALA A 169 -4.79 15.99 24.80
CA ALA A 169 -3.47 16.54 24.55
C ALA A 169 -3.21 16.43 23.03
N LEU A 170 -3.41 17.55 22.33
CA LEU A 170 -3.07 17.79 20.94
C LEU A 170 -1.56 17.55 20.75
N LEU A 171 -1.17 16.30 20.50
CA LEU A 171 0.10 16.01 19.85
C LEU A 171 0.02 16.50 18.41
N PRO A 172 1.13 17.04 17.87
CA PRO A 172 1.16 17.69 16.59
C PRO A 172 0.63 16.73 15.52
N ASP A 173 -0.28 17.25 14.69
CA ASP A 173 -0.68 16.62 13.44
C ASP A 173 0.58 16.07 12.74
N PRO A 174 0.53 14.87 12.11
CA PRO A 174 1.59 14.45 11.23
C PRO A 174 1.91 15.62 10.29
N PRO A 175 3.19 15.94 10.05
CA PRO A 175 3.61 17.15 9.36
C PRO A 175 2.64 17.47 8.22
N ALA A 176 2.03 18.67 8.27
CA ALA A 176 0.88 19.05 7.43
C ALA A 176 1.13 18.93 5.91
N TYR A 177 2.38 18.66 5.52
CA TYR A 177 2.84 18.25 4.19
C TYR A 177 2.03 17.11 3.55
N GLY A 178 1.30 16.31 4.33
CA GLY A 178 0.45 15.22 3.82
C GLY A 178 -1.01 15.58 3.47
N LYS A 179 -1.51 16.79 3.75
CA LYS A 179 -2.91 17.17 3.43
C LYS A 179 -3.06 17.71 2.00
N GLU A 180 -1.99 18.20 1.38
CA GLU A 180 -2.04 18.74 0.00
C GLU A 180 -2.30 17.65 -1.05
N LEU A 181 -1.77 16.44 -0.85
CA LEU A 181 -1.97 15.28 -1.74
C LEU A 181 -3.15 14.41 -1.29
N SER A 182 -4.28 15.01 -0.95
CA SER A 182 -5.55 14.28 -0.83
C SER A 182 -6.23 14.30 -2.19
N LEU A 183 -6.84 13.19 -2.61
CA LEU A 183 -7.57 13.13 -3.89
C LEU A 183 -8.63 14.24 -4.03
N GLN A 184 -9.27 14.61 -2.91
CA GLN A 184 -10.26 15.68 -2.87
C GLN A 184 -9.67 17.08 -3.12
N ASN A 185 -8.37 17.22 -2.92
CA ASN A 185 -7.64 18.49 -3.08
C ASN A 185 -6.89 18.57 -4.41
N ILE A 186 -6.76 17.47 -5.15
CA ILE A 186 -6.09 17.47 -6.45
C ILE A 186 -7.08 17.99 -7.50
N PRO A 187 -6.81 19.14 -8.13
CA PRO A 187 -7.68 19.64 -9.18
C PRO A 187 -7.65 18.70 -10.40
N PRO A 188 -8.66 18.75 -11.29
CA PRO A 188 -8.60 18.06 -12.57
C PRO A 188 -7.30 18.39 -13.32
N VAL A 189 -6.72 17.42 -14.02
CA VAL A 189 -5.43 17.57 -14.73
C VAL A 189 -5.43 18.77 -15.69
N ALA A 190 -6.56 19.04 -16.34
CA ALA A 190 -6.72 20.20 -17.22
C ALA A 190 -6.55 21.57 -16.51
N MET A 191 -6.63 21.60 -15.19
CA MET A 191 -6.48 22.80 -14.35
C MET A 191 -5.11 22.86 -13.66
N TRP A 192 -4.19 21.94 -13.95
CA TRP A 192 -2.89 21.93 -13.31
C TRP A 192 -2.03 23.11 -13.76
N ASP A 193 -1.58 23.89 -12.79
CA ASP A 193 -0.62 24.95 -12.99
C ASP A 193 0.83 24.46 -12.78
N GLN A 194 1.81 25.36 -12.90
CA GLN A 194 3.21 25.04 -12.64
C GLN A 194 3.49 24.63 -11.19
N ARG A 195 2.62 24.97 -10.23
CA ARG A 195 2.77 24.53 -8.84
C ARG A 195 2.43 23.05 -8.72
N TRP A 196 1.32 22.62 -9.29
CA TRP A 196 0.91 21.21 -9.30
C TRP A 196 1.89 20.32 -10.06
N MET A 197 2.35 20.75 -11.25
CA MET A 197 3.38 20.00 -11.98
C MET A 197 4.68 19.84 -11.18
N ARG A 198 5.13 20.90 -10.49
CA ARG A 198 6.31 20.80 -9.61
C ARG A 198 6.07 19.87 -8.43
N ARG A 199 4.87 19.89 -7.84
CA ARG A 199 4.52 19.00 -6.73
C ARG A 199 4.54 17.53 -7.14
N MET A 200 3.99 17.23 -8.31
CA MET A 200 3.94 15.86 -8.84
C MET A 200 5.33 15.32 -9.19
N LYS A 201 6.24 16.16 -9.71
CA LYS A 201 7.66 15.82 -9.90
C LYS A 201 8.41 15.48 -8.60
N GLN A 202 7.88 15.87 -7.46
CA GLN A 202 8.47 15.65 -6.14
C GLN A 202 7.77 14.53 -5.36
N VAL A 203 6.79 13.85 -5.96
CA VAL A 203 6.09 12.74 -5.30
C VAL A 203 7.09 11.63 -5.02
N THR A 204 7.13 11.17 -3.77
CA THR A 204 7.96 10.04 -3.36
C THR A 204 7.18 8.71 -3.51
N PRO A 205 7.86 7.55 -3.58
CA PRO A 205 7.18 6.24 -3.57
C PRO A 205 6.21 6.06 -2.40
N THR A 206 6.55 6.58 -1.21
CA THR A 206 5.68 6.51 -0.03
C THR A 206 4.43 7.39 -0.17
N GLU A 207 4.59 8.61 -0.71
CA GLU A 207 3.45 9.50 -1.00
C GLU A 207 2.53 8.92 -2.07
N TRP A 208 3.11 8.32 -3.11
CA TRP A 208 2.35 7.63 -4.15
C TRP A 208 1.55 6.45 -3.61
N ARG A 209 2.15 5.57 -2.80
CA ARG A 209 1.41 4.47 -2.16
C ARG A 209 0.28 4.96 -1.27
N ARG A 210 0.45 6.10 -0.59
CA ARG A 210 -0.62 6.73 0.18
C ARG A 210 -1.75 7.24 -0.73
N LEU A 211 -1.43 7.95 -1.81
CA LEU A 211 -2.39 8.38 -2.82
C LEU A 211 -3.17 7.17 -3.40
N TRP A 212 -2.47 6.08 -3.68
CA TRP A 212 -3.08 4.83 -4.15
C TRP A 212 -4.10 4.26 -3.14
N LEU A 213 -3.76 4.22 -1.85
CA LEU A 213 -4.69 3.76 -0.80
C LEU A 213 -5.92 4.65 -0.67
N GLU A 214 -5.75 5.97 -0.77
CA GLU A 214 -6.86 6.92 -0.75
C GLU A 214 -7.78 6.69 -1.96
N PHE A 215 -7.21 6.45 -3.15
CA PHE A 215 -7.95 6.16 -4.36
C PHE A 215 -8.73 4.87 -4.24
N MET A 216 -8.07 3.78 -3.83
CA MET A 216 -8.70 2.49 -3.63
C MET A 216 -9.90 2.61 -2.68
N ARG A 217 -9.72 3.31 -1.55
CA ARG A 217 -10.79 3.50 -0.57
C ARG A 217 -11.96 4.30 -1.16
N GLU A 218 -11.69 5.44 -1.78
CA GLU A 218 -12.71 6.34 -2.31
C GLU A 218 -13.48 5.69 -3.46
N SER A 219 -12.76 5.17 -4.46
CA SER A 219 -13.36 4.48 -5.61
C SER A 219 -14.16 3.25 -5.18
N SER A 220 -13.70 2.45 -4.21
CA SER A 220 -14.45 1.29 -3.71
C SER A 220 -15.79 1.68 -3.09
N MET A 221 -15.88 2.82 -2.40
CA MET A 221 -17.16 3.31 -1.86
C MET A 221 -18.13 3.67 -3.00
N PHE A 222 -17.66 4.35 -4.03
CA PHE A 222 -18.47 4.67 -5.21
C PHE A 222 -18.87 3.42 -6.00
N ALA A 223 -17.98 2.40 -6.08
CA ALA A 223 -18.29 1.14 -6.73
C ALA A 223 -19.44 0.40 -6.06
N LEU A 224 -19.48 0.35 -4.72
CA LEU A 224 -20.61 -0.23 -3.98
C LEU A 224 -21.92 0.53 -4.25
N GLY A 225 -21.86 1.86 -4.34
CA GLY A 225 -23.01 2.69 -4.72
C GLY A 225 -23.47 2.39 -6.15
N ALA A 226 -22.54 2.33 -7.10
CA ALA A 226 -22.82 2.02 -8.49
C ALA A 226 -23.43 0.62 -8.67
N GLU A 227 -22.95 -0.39 -7.93
CA GLU A 227 -23.51 -1.74 -7.94
C GLU A 227 -24.93 -1.79 -7.37
N ALA A 228 -25.20 -1.04 -6.31
CA ALA A 228 -26.51 -1.02 -5.68
C ALA A 228 -27.58 -0.34 -6.56
N HIS A 229 -27.19 0.68 -7.33
CA HIS A 229 -28.12 1.49 -8.14
C HIS A 229 -28.10 1.15 -9.63
N GLY A 230 -27.11 0.39 -10.10
CA GLY A 230 -26.95 0.00 -11.51
C GLY A 230 -26.26 1.05 -12.38
N TYR A 231 -26.01 0.65 -13.63
CA TYR A 231 -25.44 1.50 -14.69
C TYR A 231 -26.34 2.70 -15.01
N GLY A 232 -25.74 3.85 -15.31
CA GLY A 232 -26.45 5.10 -15.61
C GLY A 232 -27.03 5.81 -14.37
N SER A 233 -26.80 5.28 -13.17
CA SER A 233 -27.14 5.98 -11.93
C SER A 233 -26.16 7.12 -11.63
N VAL A 234 -26.59 8.11 -10.85
CA VAL A 234 -25.72 9.19 -10.35
C VAL A 234 -24.48 8.63 -9.63
N ALA A 235 -24.62 7.50 -8.92
CA ALA A 235 -23.50 6.84 -8.25
C ALA A 235 -22.49 6.26 -9.25
N TYR A 236 -22.96 5.71 -10.37
CA TYR A 236 -22.10 5.23 -11.46
C TYR A 236 -21.39 6.38 -12.18
N ASP A 237 -22.07 7.51 -12.39
CA ASP A 237 -21.45 8.69 -12.99
C ASP A 237 -20.35 9.28 -12.08
N GLN A 238 -20.61 9.33 -10.77
CA GLN A 238 -19.61 9.72 -9.77
C GLN A 238 -18.40 8.76 -9.77
N LEU A 239 -18.65 7.45 -9.84
CA LEU A 239 -17.58 6.46 -9.98
C LEU A 239 -16.74 6.72 -11.23
N THR A 240 -17.40 6.95 -12.36
CA THR A 240 -16.74 7.24 -13.64
C THR A 240 -15.88 8.49 -13.55
N GLN A 241 -16.38 9.57 -12.93
CA GLN A 241 -15.62 10.80 -12.73
C GLN A 241 -14.40 10.60 -11.83
N VAL A 242 -14.54 9.85 -10.74
CA VAL A 242 -13.42 9.53 -9.82
C VAL A 242 -12.36 8.71 -10.54
N VAL A 243 -12.77 7.69 -11.29
CA VAL A 243 -11.87 6.84 -12.10
C VAL A 243 -11.13 7.68 -13.14
N GLN A 244 -11.83 8.51 -13.92
CA GLN A 244 -11.20 9.38 -14.93
C GLN A 244 -10.20 10.38 -14.31
N THR A 245 -10.59 11.01 -13.20
CA THR A 245 -9.72 11.94 -12.48
C THR A 245 -8.45 11.22 -12.02
N TYR A 246 -8.61 10.02 -11.46
CA TYR A 246 -7.50 9.23 -10.97
C TYR A 246 -6.55 8.78 -12.08
N PHE A 247 -7.07 8.22 -13.17
CA PHE A 247 -6.24 7.79 -14.30
C PHE A 247 -5.49 8.98 -14.91
N GLY A 248 -6.14 10.15 -15.00
CA GLY A 248 -5.43 11.38 -15.38
C GLY A 248 -4.25 11.71 -14.46
N ILE A 249 -4.41 11.56 -13.13
CA ILE A 249 -3.32 11.77 -12.17
C ILE A 249 -2.21 10.72 -12.35
N LEU A 250 -2.60 9.44 -12.52
CA LEU A 250 -1.69 8.31 -12.71
C LEU A 250 -0.84 8.51 -13.97
N ASP A 251 -1.44 8.92 -15.09
CA ASP A 251 -0.74 9.20 -16.35
C ASP A 251 0.32 10.28 -16.14
N GLN A 252 -0.03 11.34 -15.41
CA GLN A 252 0.90 12.43 -15.12
C GLN A 252 2.05 12.02 -14.20
N ILE A 253 1.79 11.22 -13.17
CA ILE A 253 2.82 10.69 -12.27
C ILE A 253 3.74 9.73 -13.02
N THR A 254 3.19 8.86 -13.86
CA THR A 254 3.96 7.92 -14.67
C THR A 254 4.84 8.65 -15.69
N LEU A 255 4.34 9.74 -16.28
CA LEU A 255 5.10 10.57 -17.22
C LEU A 255 6.21 11.38 -16.54
N MET A 256 5.94 11.96 -15.37
CA MET A 256 6.89 12.87 -14.71
C MET A 256 7.90 12.16 -13.80
N THR A 257 7.47 11.07 -13.16
CA THR A 257 8.24 10.35 -12.14
C THR A 257 8.00 8.84 -12.29
N PRO A 258 8.38 8.23 -13.42
CA PRO A 258 8.08 6.83 -13.69
C PRO A 258 8.58 5.90 -12.57
N ALA A 259 9.80 6.14 -12.07
CA ALA A 259 10.41 5.34 -11.00
C ALA A 259 9.48 5.16 -9.77
N VAL A 260 8.74 6.20 -9.39
CA VAL A 260 7.82 6.17 -8.24
C VAL A 260 6.71 5.12 -8.41
N TYR A 261 6.17 5.00 -9.63
CA TYR A 261 5.15 4.03 -9.96
C TYR A 261 5.74 2.61 -10.00
N TYR A 262 6.85 2.41 -10.72
CA TYR A 262 7.48 1.08 -10.88
C TYR A 262 8.05 0.52 -9.58
N ASP A 263 8.70 1.36 -8.78
CA ASP A 263 9.21 0.97 -7.47
C ASP A 263 8.08 0.56 -6.52
N SER A 264 6.84 0.98 -6.80
CA SER A 264 5.67 0.65 -5.98
C SER A 264 4.89 -0.58 -6.49
N LEU A 265 5.09 -1.04 -7.72
CA LEU A 265 4.42 -2.24 -8.26
C LEU A 265 4.81 -3.51 -7.50
N TYR A 266 6.06 -3.61 -7.03
CA TYR A 266 6.61 -4.78 -6.35
C TYR A 266 6.73 -4.58 -4.84
N VAL A 267 5.94 -3.67 -4.28
CA VAL A 267 5.89 -3.42 -2.84
C VAL A 267 4.50 -3.79 -2.34
N ASN A 268 4.46 -4.62 -1.30
CA ASN A 268 3.23 -4.85 -0.55
C ASN A 268 2.90 -3.56 0.22
N ILE A 269 1.83 -2.87 -0.19
CA ILE A 269 1.46 -1.56 0.35
C ILE A 269 1.11 -1.65 1.84
N ALA A 270 0.65 -2.82 2.32
CA ALA A 270 0.34 -3.03 3.72
C ALA A 270 1.58 -3.19 4.60
N THR A 271 2.66 -3.78 4.08
CA THR A 271 3.90 -4.05 4.85
C THR A 271 5.03 -3.07 4.53
N GLY A 272 4.93 -2.32 3.43
CA GLY A 272 5.99 -1.46 2.90
C GLY A 272 7.22 -2.22 2.40
N CYS A 273 7.17 -3.56 2.36
CA CYS A 273 8.29 -4.40 1.97
C CYS A 273 8.20 -4.81 0.49
N PRO A 274 9.33 -4.96 -0.21
CA PRO A 274 9.37 -5.58 -1.52
C PRO A 274 8.82 -7.01 -1.44
N GLU A 275 7.79 -7.30 -2.23
CA GLU A 275 7.14 -8.59 -2.27
C GLU A 275 6.56 -8.84 -3.67
N ILE A 276 6.83 -10.02 -4.23
CA ILE A 276 6.28 -10.43 -5.52
C ILE A 276 4.92 -11.09 -5.25
N PRO A 277 3.82 -10.56 -5.84
CA PRO A 277 2.50 -11.15 -5.64
C PRO A 277 2.46 -12.57 -6.21
N PRO A 278 1.90 -13.56 -5.49
CA PRO A 278 1.83 -14.92 -5.99
C PRO A 278 0.86 -15.01 -7.18
N VAL A 279 1.09 -15.88 -8.16
CA VAL A 279 0.24 -16.00 -9.37
C VAL A 279 -1.26 -16.13 -9.05
N ARG A 280 -1.60 -16.94 -8.04
CA ARG A 280 -2.98 -17.12 -7.54
C ARG A 280 -3.67 -15.83 -7.09
N HIS A 281 -2.90 -14.80 -6.71
CA HIS A 281 -3.41 -13.47 -6.37
C HIS A 281 -4.05 -12.84 -7.60
N TRP A 282 -3.32 -12.80 -8.72
CA TRP A 282 -3.80 -12.23 -9.97
C TRP A 282 -4.95 -13.01 -10.58
N GLU A 283 -5.00 -14.33 -10.39
CA GLU A 283 -6.18 -15.15 -10.74
C GLU A 283 -7.42 -14.74 -9.95
N ALA A 284 -7.28 -14.44 -8.65
CA ALA A 284 -8.39 -13.97 -7.83
C ALA A 284 -8.86 -12.56 -8.27
N VAL A 285 -7.91 -11.66 -8.58
CA VAL A 285 -8.22 -10.34 -9.14
C VAL A 285 -8.99 -10.47 -10.45
N ALA A 286 -8.48 -11.30 -11.36
CA ALA A 286 -9.08 -11.49 -12.67
C ALA A 286 -10.50 -12.08 -12.53
N LYS A 287 -10.72 -13.07 -11.65
CA LYS A 287 -12.07 -13.57 -11.33
C LYS A 287 -13.01 -12.49 -10.79
N ALA A 288 -12.52 -11.60 -9.92
CA ALA A 288 -13.33 -10.49 -9.39
C ALA A 288 -13.76 -9.51 -10.50
N VAL A 289 -12.91 -9.27 -11.50
CA VAL A 289 -13.23 -8.44 -12.68
C VAL A 289 -14.29 -9.10 -13.57
N ALA A 290 -14.20 -10.42 -13.75
CA ALA A 290 -15.14 -11.20 -14.55
C ALA A 290 -16.55 -11.21 -13.93
N GLN A 291 -16.67 -11.34 -12.60
CA GLN A 291 -17.96 -11.43 -11.89
C GLN A 291 -18.88 -10.21 -12.09
N VAL A 292 -18.32 -9.03 -12.36
CA VAL A 292 -19.11 -7.81 -12.61
C VAL A 292 -19.85 -7.89 -13.95
N ALA A 293 -19.27 -8.58 -14.94
CA ALA A 293 -19.82 -8.62 -16.30
C ALA A 293 -21.12 -9.44 -16.42
N ASP A 294 -21.38 -10.32 -15.44
CA ASP A 294 -22.53 -11.24 -15.46
C ASP A 294 -23.71 -10.75 -14.62
N ALA A 295 -23.57 -9.62 -13.92
CA ALA A 295 -24.68 -9.06 -13.16
C ALA A 295 -25.77 -8.58 -14.15
N PRO A 296 -26.95 -9.24 -14.22
CA PRO A 296 -28.02 -8.74 -15.08
C PRO A 296 -28.33 -7.32 -14.64
N PRO A 297 -28.57 -6.38 -15.56
CA PRO A 297 -28.91 -5.01 -15.20
C PRO A 297 -30.05 -5.08 -14.18
N SER A 298 -29.75 -4.66 -12.95
CA SER A 298 -30.71 -4.66 -11.85
C SER A 298 -31.97 -3.99 -12.36
N ARG A 299 -33.11 -4.70 -12.26
CA ARG A 299 -34.41 -4.37 -12.87
C ARG A 299 -34.56 -2.88 -13.18
N PRO A 300 -34.91 -2.50 -14.43
CA PRO A 300 -35.07 -1.10 -14.80
C PRO A 300 -35.96 -0.44 -13.76
N CYS A 301 -35.42 0.60 -13.11
CA CYS A 301 -36.18 1.39 -12.16
C CYS A 301 -37.40 1.91 -12.93
N PRO A 302 -38.64 1.57 -12.54
CA PRO A 302 -39.81 1.88 -13.34
C PRO A 302 -40.17 3.36 -13.17
N ALA A 303 -39.43 4.29 -13.80
CA ALA A 303 -39.85 5.68 -13.89
C ALA A 303 -39.01 6.58 -14.84
N ILE A 304 -39.67 7.04 -15.91
CA ILE A 304 -39.74 8.44 -16.37
C ILE A 304 -38.47 9.09 -16.96
N PHE A 305 -37.70 8.39 -17.80
CA PHE A 305 -36.87 9.10 -18.78
C PHE A 305 -37.01 8.44 -20.15
N GLU A 306 -37.47 9.22 -21.13
CA GLU A 306 -37.40 8.85 -22.54
C GLU A 306 -35.91 8.72 -22.88
N GLU A 307 -35.46 7.49 -23.13
CA GLU A 307 -34.08 7.18 -23.47
C GLU A 307 -33.72 7.88 -24.79
N ASP A 308 -32.78 8.84 -24.72
CA ASP A 308 -32.14 9.43 -25.88
C ASP A 308 -31.41 8.32 -26.64
N GLU A 309 -31.82 8.04 -27.88
CA GLU A 309 -31.26 6.95 -28.71
C GLU A 309 -29.74 7.06 -28.91
N THR A 310 -29.16 8.24 -28.68
CA THR A 310 -27.71 8.46 -28.73
C THR A 310 -26.93 7.76 -27.61
N GLN A 311 -27.58 7.32 -26.53
CA GLN A 311 -26.94 6.57 -25.43
C GLN A 311 -26.96 5.05 -25.64
N LYS A 312 -27.61 4.57 -26.70
CA LYS A 312 -27.80 3.14 -27.04
C LYS A 312 -26.54 2.46 -27.59
N ASP A 313 -25.52 3.23 -27.97
CA ASP A 313 -24.25 2.72 -28.49
C ASP A 313 -23.23 2.35 -27.39
N ALA A 314 -23.50 2.69 -26.12
CA ALA A 314 -22.74 2.18 -24.98
C ALA A 314 -23.14 0.74 -24.60
N ARG A 315 -23.53 -0.08 -25.59
CA ARG A 315 -23.82 -1.51 -25.38
C ARG A 315 -22.57 -2.19 -24.86
N GLU A 316 -22.67 -2.73 -23.63
CA GLU A 316 -21.59 -3.51 -23.03
C GLU A 316 -21.12 -4.59 -24.01
N VAL A 317 -19.81 -4.57 -24.28
CA VAL A 317 -19.14 -5.61 -25.04
C VAL A 317 -19.42 -6.96 -24.37
N PRO A 318 -19.95 -7.98 -25.09
CA PRO A 318 -20.22 -9.28 -24.51
C PRO A 318 -18.99 -9.84 -23.80
N HIS A 319 -19.17 -10.53 -22.66
CA HIS A 319 -18.06 -11.04 -21.85
C HIS A 319 -17.02 -11.83 -22.67
N LYS A 320 -17.48 -12.70 -23.59
CA LYS A 320 -16.60 -13.45 -24.50
C LYS A 320 -15.73 -12.55 -25.39
N GLN A 321 -16.28 -11.44 -25.86
CA GLN A 321 -15.52 -10.48 -26.66
C GLN A 321 -14.53 -9.71 -25.79
N LYS A 322 -14.87 -9.34 -24.54
CA LYS A 322 -13.91 -8.72 -23.60
C LYS A 322 -12.71 -9.63 -23.34
N VAL A 323 -12.95 -10.93 -23.11
CA VAL A 323 -11.88 -11.94 -22.96
C VAL A 323 -10.99 -11.98 -24.20
N GLN A 324 -11.58 -12.00 -25.40
CA GLN A 324 -10.83 -11.98 -26.66
C GLN A 324 -10.00 -10.70 -26.83
N GLU A 325 -10.56 -9.53 -26.49
CA GLU A 325 -9.83 -8.24 -26.55
C GLU A 325 -8.67 -8.21 -25.54
N CYS A 326 -8.84 -8.75 -24.33
CA CYS A 326 -7.75 -8.94 -23.37
C CYS A 326 -6.63 -9.83 -23.93
N LEU A 327 -6.98 -10.97 -24.54
CA LEU A 327 -5.99 -11.89 -25.10
C LEU A 327 -5.25 -11.29 -26.30
N ALA A 328 -5.96 -10.55 -27.17
CA ALA A 328 -5.34 -9.85 -28.29
C ALA A 328 -4.39 -8.74 -27.82
N ALA A 329 -4.75 -7.99 -26.77
CA ALA A 329 -3.88 -7.00 -26.17
C ALA A 329 -2.61 -7.64 -25.57
N LEU A 330 -2.74 -8.81 -24.95
CA LEU A 330 -1.60 -9.57 -24.43
C LEU A 330 -0.69 -10.09 -25.53
N GLU A 331 -1.24 -10.58 -26.64
CA GLU A 331 -0.46 -11.04 -27.80
C GLU A 331 0.38 -9.88 -28.37
N LEU A 332 -0.23 -8.71 -28.57
CA LEU A 332 0.49 -7.50 -29.01
C LEU A 332 1.55 -7.05 -28.01
N PHE A 333 1.30 -7.19 -26.71
CA PHE A 333 2.29 -6.91 -25.67
C PHE A 333 3.47 -7.88 -25.73
N ASP A 334 3.20 -9.19 -25.78
CA ASP A 334 4.21 -10.24 -25.81
C ASP A 334 5.07 -10.12 -27.09
N ASP A 335 4.47 -9.80 -28.24
CA ASP A 335 5.16 -9.52 -29.50
C ASP A 335 6.14 -8.35 -29.35
N ARG A 336 5.70 -7.22 -28.79
CA ARG A 336 6.57 -6.04 -28.54
C ARG A 336 7.67 -6.33 -27.52
N MET A 337 7.37 -7.08 -26.48
CA MET A 337 8.34 -7.41 -25.44
C MET A 337 9.37 -8.45 -25.88
N SER A 338 9.05 -9.28 -26.86
CA SER A 338 9.97 -10.30 -27.38
C SER A 338 11.30 -9.70 -27.86
N SER A 339 11.26 -8.58 -28.61
CA SER A 339 12.46 -7.89 -29.09
C SER A 339 13.24 -7.23 -27.95
N VAL A 340 12.55 -6.53 -27.05
CA VAL A 340 13.15 -5.87 -25.87
C VAL A 340 13.87 -6.90 -24.98
N LEU A 341 13.26 -8.05 -24.73
CA LEU A 341 13.85 -9.12 -23.92
C LEU A 341 15.04 -9.78 -24.64
N GLN A 342 14.96 -9.97 -25.95
CA GLN A 342 16.06 -10.49 -26.75
C GLN A 342 17.27 -9.54 -26.72
N GLU A 343 17.05 -8.23 -26.91
CA GLU A 343 18.09 -7.22 -26.84
C GLU A 343 18.72 -7.13 -25.45
N ARG A 344 17.91 -7.18 -24.38
CA ARG A 344 18.43 -7.24 -22.99
C ARG A 344 19.29 -8.46 -22.75
N ALA A 345 18.91 -9.63 -23.26
CA ALA A 345 19.73 -10.85 -23.14
C ALA A 345 21.08 -10.72 -23.86
N GLN A 346 21.08 -10.11 -25.05
CA GLN A 346 22.31 -9.83 -25.82
C GLN A 346 23.21 -8.81 -25.11
N LEU A 347 22.63 -7.73 -24.56
CA LEU A 347 23.35 -6.73 -23.78
C LEU A 347 23.96 -7.34 -22.52
N ALA A 348 23.21 -8.16 -21.78
CA ALA A 348 23.70 -8.85 -20.60
C ALA A 348 24.91 -9.75 -20.93
N THR A 349 24.82 -10.52 -22.02
CA THR A 349 25.92 -11.38 -22.51
C THR A 349 27.15 -10.56 -22.91
N SER A 350 26.93 -9.41 -23.56
CA SER A 350 28.00 -8.50 -24.00
C SER A 350 28.72 -7.87 -22.80
N ILE A 351 27.95 -7.37 -21.81
CA ILE A 351 28.48 -6.80 -20.56
C ILE A 351 29.26 -7.86 -19.79
N GLN A 352 28.71 -9.08 -19.65
CA GLN A 352 29.39 -10.16 -18.94
C GLN A 352 30.70 -10.55 -19.63
N SER A 353 30.71 -10.66 -20.96
CA SER A 353 31.92 -10.97 -21.73
C SER A 353 32.98 -9.90 -21.55
N TYR A 354 32.59 -8.63 -21.56
CA TYR A 354 33.48 -7.50 -21.33
C TYR A 354 34.10 -7.50 -19.93
N LEU A 355 33.29 -7.72 -18.89
CA LEU A 355 33.76 -7.82 -17.50
C LEU A 355 34.71 -9.01 -17.29
N HIS A 356 34.53 -10.12 -18.02
CA HIS A 356 35.46 -11.24 -17.99
C HIS A 356 36.79 -10.92 -18.69
N GLN A 357 36.76 -10.25 -19.84
CA GLN A 357 37.98 -9.83 -20.54
C GLN A 357 38.83 -8.87 -19.68
N ASP A 358 38.18 -7.89 -19.05
CA ASP A 358 38.85 -6.89 -18.20
C ASP A 358 39.53 -7.53 -16.97
N ARG A 359 38.94 -8.59 -16.40
CA ARG A 359 39.54 -9.35 -15.29
C ARG A 359 40.82 -10.09 -15.66
N HIS A 360 41.00 -10.45 -16.93
CA HIS A 360 42.17 -11.20 -17.40
C HIS A 360 43.32 -10.29 -17.86
N SER A 361 43.05 -9.01 -18.15
CA SER A 361 44.07 -8.00 -18.35
C SER A 361 44.74 -7.64 -17.01
N THR A 362 45.79 -8.38 -16.64
CA THR A 362 46.62 -8.00 -15.47
C THR A 362 47.19 -6.59 -15.68
N PRO A 363 47.07 -5.67 -14.69
CA PRO A 363 47.40 -4.26 -14.83
C PRO A 363 48.92 -4.00 -14.75
N LYS A 364 49.74 -4.74 -15.52
CA LYS A 364 51.19 -4.66 -15.39
C LYS A 364 51.82 -3.45 -16.08
N HIS A 365 51.21 -2.87 -17.11
CA HIS A 365 51.79 -1.70 -17.81
C HIS A 365 50.74 -0.78 -18.47
N ALA A 366 49.59 -0.56 -17.85
CA ALA A 366 48.61 0.39 -18.38
C ALA A 366 49.17 1.82 -18.26
N ALA A 367 49.80 2.30 -19.34
CA ALA A 367 50.10 3.71 -19.53
C ALA A 367 48.79 4.50 -19.41
N ALA A 368 48.80 5.62 -18.69
CA ALA A 368 47.63 6.39 -18.27
C ALA A 368 46.73 6.93 -19.42
N GLY A 369 47.03 6.63 -20.69
CA GLY A 369 46.27 7.07 -21.86
C GLY A 369 45.23 6.07 -22.40
N ASP A 370 45.39 4.76 -22.21
CA ASP A 370 44.52 3.77 -22.88
C ASP A 370 43.19 3.50 -22.14
N SER A 371 43.01 4.04 -20.94
CA SER A 371 41.78 3.87 -20.16
C SER A 371 40.56 4.61 -20.72
N LEU A 372 40.74 5.56 -21.65
CA LEU A 372 39.63 6.40 -22.14
C LEU A 372 38.70 5.63 -23.11
N MET A 373 39.24 4.67 -23.86
CA MET A 373 38.45 3.89 -24.84
C MET A 373 37.61 2.78 -24.19
N ALA A 374 37.96 2.36 -22.98
CA ALA A 374 37.17 1.39 -22.19
C ALA A 374 35.81 1.96 -21.72
N GLY A 375 35.61 3.28 -21.74
CA GLY A 375 34.36 3.92 -21.30
C GLY A 375 33.25 3.97 -22.35
N VAL A 376 33.60 3.96 -23.64
CA VAL A 376 32.64 4.13 -24.75
C VAL A 376 31.62 2.98 -24.85
N PRO A 377 32.00 1.69 -24.70
CA PRO A 377 31.04 0.59 -24.75
C PRO A 377 30.02 0.63 -23.62
N LEU A 378 30.44 1.00 -22.41
CA LEU A 378 29.57 1.01 -21.23
C LEU A 378 28.48 2.09 -21.33
N ALA A 379 28.83 3.29 -21.81
CA ALA A 379 27.87 4.36 -22.03
C ALA A 379 26.82 3.97 -23.10
N ASN A 380 27.25 3.32 -24.18
CA ASN A 380 26.35 2.84 -25.23
C ASN A 380 25.40 1.75 -24.70
N TRP A 381 25.90 0.77 -23.93
CA TRP A 381 25.04 -0.25 -23.32
C TRP A 381 24.06 0.33 -22.30
N ALA A 382 24.48 1.31 -21.51
CA ALA A 382 23.58 2.02 -20.60
C ALA A 382 22.45 2.73 -21.35
N ALA A 383 22.77 3.41 -22.47
CA ALA A 383 21.76 4.04 -23.32
C ALA A 383 20.80 3.03 -23.95
N MET A 384 21.30 1.87 -24.40
CA MET A 384 20.44 0.80 -24.94
C MET A 384 19.56 0.15 -23.87
N LEU A 385 20.08 -0.04 -22.65
CA LEU A 385 19.28 -0.53 -21.52
C LEU A 385 18.18 0.47 -21.14
N ALA A 386 18.49 1.77 -21.13
CA ALA A 386 17.49 2.81 -20.90
C ALA A 386 16.39 2.79 -21.98
N ALA A 387 16.76 2.70 -23.27
CA ALA A 387 15.79 2.57 -24.35
C ALA A 387 14.90 1.32 -24.21
N ASN A 388 15.46 0.19 -23.74
CA ASN A 388 14.69 -1.02 -23.46
C ASN A 388 13.71 -0.85 -22.29
N VAL A 389 14.10 -0.12 -21.23
CA VAL A 389 13.18 0.24 -20.13
C VAL A 389 12.04 1.11 -20.65
N ASP A 390 12.34 2.12 -21.46
CA ASP A 390 11.32 3.01 -22.05
C ASP A 390 10.37 2.25 -23.02
N ALA A 391 10.88 1.26 -23.75
CA ALA A 391 10.07 0.42 -24.62
C ALA A 391 9.11 -0.49 -23.82
N GLU A 392 9.61 -1.12 -22.74
CA GLU A 392 8.81 -1.92 -21.80
C GLU A 392 7.71 -1.08 -21.14
N GLN A 393 8.09 0.10 -20.67
CA GLN A 393 7.20 1.12 -20.12
C GLN A 393 6.04 1.42 -21.06
N ASN A 394 6.37 1.75 -22.30
CA ASN A 394 5.41 2.16 -23.30
C ASN A 394 4.49 1.01 -23.69
N ALA A 395 5.01 -0.22 -23.79
CA ALA A 395 4.21 -1.42 -24.05
C ALA A 395 3.19 -1.66 -22.93
N HIS A 396 3.62 -1.55 -21.67
CA HIS A 396 2.75 -1.68 -20.50
C HIS A 396 1.65 -0.61 -20.50
N ASN A 397 2.01 0.66 -20.71
CA ASN A 397 1.06 1.77 -20.75
C ASN A 397 0.04 1.61 -21.89
N CYS A 398 0.48 1.26 -23.10
CA CYS A 398 -0.42 1.02 -24.23
C CYS A 398 -1.49 -0.05 -23.91
N MET A 399 -1.10 -1.14 -23.25
CA MET A 399 -2.03 -2.20 -22.87
C MET A 399 -2.97 -1.73 -21.75
N SER A 400 -2.44 -1.04 -20.73
CA SER A 400 -3.25 -0.44 -19.67
C SER A 400 -4.30 0.52 -20.22
N ASP A 401 -3.89 1.45 -21.09
CA ASP A 401 -4.77 2.45 -21.71
C ASP A 401 -5.85 1.78 -22.56
N TYR A 402 -5.48 0.79 -23.37
CA TYR A 402 -6.43 0.05 -24.19
C TYR A 402 -7.49 -0.65 -23.32
N LEU A 403 -7.06 -1.32 -22.25
CA LEU A 403 -7.98 -2.03 -21.36
C LEU A 403 -8.88 -1.07 -20.59
N CYS A 404 -8.35 0.04 -20.09
CA CYS A 404 -9.10 1.03 -19.32
C CYS A 404 -10.06 1.85 -20.18
N ALA A 405 -9.68 2.18 -21.42
CA ALA A 405 -10.50 3.00 -22.31
C ALA A 405 -11.56 2.21 -23.06
N ARG A 406 -11.32 0.93 -23.35
CA ARG A 406 -12.15 0.15 -24.28
C ARG A 406 -12.74 -1.13 -23.69
N VAL A 407 -11.98 -1.88 -22.89
CA VAL A 407 -12.37 -3.25 -22.53
C VAL A 407 -13.10 -3.32 -21.20
N LEU A 408 -12.57 -2.63 -20.19
CA LEU A 408 -13.06 -2.67 -18.81
C LEU A 408 -13.97 -1.48 -18.52
N SER A 409 -15.12 -1.73 -17.90
CA SER A 409 -15.94 -0.64 -17.37
C SER A 409 -15.27 0.02 -16.14
N PRO A 410 -15.60 1.28 -15.80
CA PRO A 410 -15.18 1.91 -14.55
C PRO A 410 -15.38 1.02 -13.31
N LEU A 411 -16.49 0.29 -13.24
CA LEU A 411 -16.78 -0.63 -12.14
C LEU A 411 -15.82 -1.83 -12.12
N GLN A 412 -15.56 -2.43 -13.30
CA GLN A 412 -14.58 -3.50 -13.45
C GLN A 412 -13.17 -3.06 -13.07
N LEU A 413 -12.77 -1.84 -13.46
CA LEU A 413 -11.48 -1.25 -13.10
C LEU A 413 -11.32 -1.10 -11.59
N VAL A 414 -12.32 -0.53 -10.92
CA VAL A 414 -12.25 -0.33 -9.47
C VAL A 414 -12.29 -1.65 -8.71
N ARG A 415 -13.02 -2.65 -9.23
CA ARG A 415 -12.97 -4.02 -8.69
C ARG A 415 -11.58 -4.63 -8.84
N ALA A 416 -10.90 -4.44 -9.98
CA ALA A 416 -9.52 -4.87 -10.17
C ALA A 416 -8.59 -4.21 -9.15
N VAL A 417 -8.72 -2.88 -8.98
CA VAL A 417 -7.95 -2.07 -8.02
C VAL A 417 -8.15 -2.56 -6.58
N ALA A 418 -9.40 -2.74 -6.15
CA ALA A 418 -9.74 -3.18 -4.81
C ALA A 418 -9.26 -4.62 -4.55
N ALA A 419 -9.48 -5.53 -5.50
CA ALA A 419 -9.07 -6.92 -5.38
C ALA A 419 -7.54 -7.09 -5.41
N SER A 420 -6.82 -6.13 -6.00
CA SER A 420 -5.35 -6.18 -6.07
C SER A 420 -4.68 -5.90 -4.73
N TYR A 421 -5.38 -5.32 -3.75
CA TYR A 421 -4.83 -5.08 -2.42
C TYR A 421 -4.26 -6.38 -1.80
N PRO A 422 -3.02 -6.37 -1.28
CA PRO A 422 -2.23 -5.19 -0.90
C PRO A 422 -1.24 -4.68 -1.97
N PHE A 423 -1.42 -5.01 -3.24
CA PHE A 423 -0.51 -4.63 -4.32
C PHE A 423 -1.16 -3.62 -5.28
N ILE A 424 -0.31 -2.87 -6.01
CA ILE A 424 -0.77 -2.08 -7.16
C ILE A 424 -1.07 -3.08 -8.30
N PRO A 425 -2.20 -2.95 -9.04
CA PRO A 425 -2.56 -3.83 -10.13
C PRO A 425 -1.46 -3.94 -11.19
N ASP A 426 -0.98 -5.15 -11.43
CA ASP A 426 -0.17 -5.48 -12.60
C ASP A 426 -1.13 -5.93 -13.71
N VAL A 427 -1.38 -5.02 -14.65
CA VAL A 427 -2.29 -5.26 -15.78
C VAL A 427 -1.87 -6.48 -16.58
N THR A 428 -0.56 -6.69 -16.75
CA THR A 428 -0.04 -7.84 -17.51
C THR A 428 -0.32 -9.14 -16.78
N ALA A 429 -0.10 -9.18 -15.46
CA ALA A 429 -0.37 -10.37 -14.65
C ALA A 429 -1.87 -10.68 -14.57
N ILE A 430 -2.71 -9.66 -14.45
CA ILE A 430 -4.18 -9.80 -14.48
C ILE A 430 -4.62 -10.37 -15.82
N VAL A 431 -4.17 -9.80 -16.94
CA VAL A 431 -4.56 -10.24 -18.29
C VAL A 431 -4.04 -11.65 -18.58
N ARG A 432 -2.82 -12.00 -18.15
CA ARG A 432 -2.32 -13.38 -18.27
C ARG A 432 -3.20 -14.37 -17.50
N SER A 433 -3.82 -13.93 -16.41
CA SER A 433 -4.75 -14.73 -15.61
C SER A 433 -6.15 -14.86 -16.23
N VAL A 434 -6.49 -14.01 -17.23
CA VAL A 434 -7.75 -14.10 -18.00
C VAL A 434 -7.87 -15.39 -18.79
N LYS A 435 -6.74 -16.02 -19.16
CA LYS A 435 -6.75 -17.33 -19.86
C LYS A 435 -7.52 -18.43 -19.09
N ASN A 436 -7.70 -18.24 -17.78
CA ASN A 436 -8.37 -19.17 -16.89
C ASN A 436 -9.82 -18.73 -16.54
N TRP A 437 -10.39 -17.74 -17.24
CA TRP A 437 -11.77 -17.25 -17.05
C TRP A 437 -12.82 -18.21 -17.60
#